data_AF-A0A6L3SZS2-F1
#
_entry.id   AF-A0A6L3SZS2-F1
#
_cell.length_a   1.000
_cell.length_b   1.000
_cell.length_c   1.000
_cell.angle_alpha   90.00
_cell.angle_beta   90.00
_cell.angle_gamma   90.00
#
_symmetry.space_group_name_H-M   'P 1'
#
loop_
_entity.id
_entity.type
_entity.pdbx_description
1 polymer ?
#
loop_
_entity_poly.entity_id
_entity_poly.type
_entity_poly.pdbx_seq_one_letter_code
_entity_poly.pdbx_strand_id
1 'polypeptide(L)'
;MDTMARTVRTLLASLVKAALMSEDRASALWREEAAQAQARLRAEPEAAAALTLDGLWSLAVREAEAPDLREAEGRVSFGLPAACPFTRAALTDPHFDVDAAVERIRKSAATG
;
A
#
# COMPACT_ATOMS: atom_id res chain seq x y z
N MET A 1 4.09 -4.34 -21.36
CA MET A 1 3.25 -5.01 -20.34
C MET A 1 3.73 -4.53 -18.97
N ASP A 2 2.85 -4.47 -17.96
CA ASP A 2 3.16 -4.21 -16.54
C ASP A 2 3.09 -2.77 -16.00
N THR A 3 2.54 -1.80 -16.75
CA THR A 3 2.32 -0.44 -16.20
C THR A 3 1.29 -0.46 -15.06
N MET A 4 0.16 -1.15 -15.22
CA MET A 4 -0.87 -1.22 -14.18
C MET A 4 -0.43 -2.06 -12.98
N ALA A 5 0.28 -3.17 -13.20
CA ALA A 5 0.87 -3.96 -12.13
C ALA A 5 1.83 -3.11 -11.27
N ARG A 6 2.63 -2.24 -11.91
CA ARG A 6 3.46 -1.28 -11.21
C ARG A 6 2.63 -0.27 -10.43
N THR A 7 1.58 0.30 -11.02
CA THR A 7 0.69 1.25 -10.32
C THR A 7 0.06 0.64 -9.07
N VAL A 8 -0.48 -0.58 -9.16
CA VAL A 8 -1.07 -1.28 -8.00
C VAL A 8 0.00 -1.57 -6.95
N ARG A 9 1.18 -2.03 -7.37
CA ARG A 9 2.29 -2.26 -6.44
C ARG A 9 2.75 -0.98 -5.74
N THR A 10 2.84 0.13 -6.47
CA THR A 10 3.16 1.44 -5.91
C THR A 10 2.10 1.89 -4.92
N LEU A 11 0.81 1.75 -5.24
CA LEU A 11 -0.29 2.03 -4.31
C LEU A 11 -0.11 1.24 -3.00
N LEU A 12 0.04 -0.08 -3.10
CA LEU A 12 0.20 -0.94 -1.93
C LEU A 12 1.46 -0.61 -1.13
N ALA A 13 2.60 -0.39 -1.79
CA ALA A 13 3.87 -0.10 -1.13
C ALA A 13 3.80 1.24 -0.39
N SER A 14 3.21 2.26 -1.00
CA SER A 14 3.03 3.56 -0.38
C SER A 14 2.08 3.49 0.83
N LEU A 15 1.00 2.70 0.77
CA LEU A 15 0.14 2.46 1.93
C LEU A 15 0.88 1.78 3.08
N VAL A 16 1.72 0.77 2.80
CA VAL A 16 2.53 0.09 3.82
C VAL A 16 3.57 1.06 4.41
N LYS A 17 4.31 1.78 3.58
CA LYS A 17 5.30 2.78 4.04
C LYS A 17 4.63 3.82 4.93
N ALA A 18 3.49 4.39 4.50
CA ALA A 18 2.73 5.34 5.31
C ALA A 18 2.31 4.75 6.68
N ALA A 19 1.91 3.47 6.70
CA ALA A 19 1.53 2.76 7.92
C ALA A 19 2.71 2.57 8.88
N LEU A 20 3.90 2.28 8.36
CA LEU A 20 5.10 2.02 9.14
C LEU A 20 5.82 3.29 9.63
N MET A 21 5.62 4.45 8.99
CA MET A 21 6.25 5.70 9.43
C MET A 21 5.67 6.17 10.78
N SER A 22 6.56 6.39 11.76
CA SER A 22 6.25 7.01 13.05
C SER A 22 6.18 8.54 12.99
N GLU A 23 6.80 9.16 11.98
CA GLU A 23 6.73 10.61 11.75
C GLU A 23 5.60 10.99 10.79
N ASP A 24 4.74 11.92 11.20
CA ASP A 24 3.58 12.37 10.40
C ASP A 24 3.96 12.94 9.04
N ARG A 25 5.09 13.66 8.94
CA ARG A 25 5.56 14.23 7.67
C ARG A 25 6.02 13.17 6.67
N ALA A 26 6.78 12.16 7.12
CA ALA A 26 7.19 11.05 6.27
C ALA A 26 5.97 10.23 5.85
N SER A 27 5.03 10.02 6.77
CA SER A 27 3.76 9.34 6.50
C SER A 27 2.90 10.10 5.46
N ALA A 28 2.87 11.44 5.50
CA ALA A 28 2.13 12.27 4.55
C ALA A 28 2.61 12.13 3.09
N LEU A 29 3.93 12.07 2.87
CA LEU A 29 4.50 11.88 1.53
C LEU A 29 4.01 10.55 0.90
N TRP A 30 4.02 9.48 1.69
CA TRP A 30 3.57 8.18 1.22
C TRP A 30 2.05 8.12 1.00
N ARG A 31 1.25 8.83 1.80
CA ARG A 31 -0.19 8.97 1.55
C ARG A 31 -0.47 9.70 0.23
N GLU A 32 0.27 10.75 -0.08
CA GLU A 32 0.13 11.47 -1.34
C GLU A 32 0.48 10.57 -2.54
N GLU A 33 1.59 9.82 -2.47
CA GLU A 33 1.95 8.85 -3.50
C GLU A 33 0.89 7.75 -3.66
N ALA A 34 0.32 7.26 -2.55
CA ALA A 34 -0.80 6.31 -2.60
C ALA A 34 -2.02 6.92 -3.29
N ALA A 35 -2.40 8.16 -2.97
CA ALA A 35 -3.52 8.85 -3.62
C ALA A 35 -3.32 9.00 -5.14
N GLN A 36 -2.12 9.36 -5.58
CA GLN A 36 -1.80 9.45 -7.01
C GLN A 36 -1.88 8.10 -7.72
N ALA A 37 -1.35 7.04 -7.11
CA ALA A 37 -1.41 5.69 -7.66
C ALA A 37 -2.86 5.17 -7.71
N GLN A 38 -3.68 5.46 -6.69
CA GLN A 38 -5.10 5.13 -6.67
C GLN A 38 -5.87 5.86 -7.78
N ALA A 39 -5.61 7.15 -7.98
CA ALA A 39 -6.26 7.92 -9.05
C ALA A 39 -5.95 7.34 -10.44
N ARG A 40 -4.71 6.89 -10.68
CA ARG A 40 -4.31 6.19 -11.91
C ARG A 40 -5.00 4.84 -12.06
N LEU A 41 -5.04 4.04 -10.99
CA LEU A 41 -5.75 2.76 -10.98
C LEU A 41 -7.24 2.93 -11.30
N ARG A 42 -7.89 3.93 -10.70
CA ARG A 42 -9.30 4.24 -10.93
C ARG A 42 -9.60 4.70 -12.36
N ALA A 43 -8.63 5.33 -13.03
CA ALA A 43 -8.79 5.76 -14.42
C ALA A 43 -8.85 4.58 -15.40
N GLU A 44 -8.30 3.43 -15.03
CA GLU A 44 -8.19 2.23 -15.88
C GLU A 44 -8.50 0.95 -15.07
N PRO A 45 -9.71 0.80 -14.50
CA PRO A 45 -10.02 -0.28 -13.57
C PRO A 45 -9.99 -1.66 -14.24
N GLU A 46 -10.38 -1.76 -15.51
CA GLU A 46 -10.31 -3.02 -16.27
C GLU A 46 -8.87 -3.54 -16.43
N ALA A 47 -7.87 -2.66 -16.49
CA ALA A 47 -6.47 -3.05 -16.62
C ALA A 47 -5.94 -3.75 -15.37
N ALA A 48 -6.62 -3.60 -14.22
CA ALA A 48 -6.29 -4.26 -12.97
C ALA A 48 -7.04 -5.59 -12.76
N ALA A 49 -8.04 -5.91 -13.59
CA ALA A 49 -8.90 -7.08 -13.40
C ALA A 49 -8.13 -8.42 -13.43
N ALA A 50 -7.11 -8.51 -14.29
CA ALA A 50 -6.29 -9.70 -14.47
C ALA A 50 -5.14 -9.84 -13.45
N LEU A 51 -4.94 -8.85 -12.56
CA LEU A 51 -3.81 -8.83 -11.63
C LEU A 51 -4.09 -9.65 -10.37
N THR A 52 -3.07 -10.39 -9.92
CA THR A 52 -3.06 -11.11 -8.64
C THR A 52 -2.59 -10.19 -7.52
N LEU A 53 -3.53 -9.74 -6.67
CA LEU A 53 -3.23 -8.79 -5.60
C LEU A 53 -2.27 -9.36 -4.54
N ASP A 54 -2.34 -10.65 -4.20
CA ASP A 54 -1.46 -11.23 -3.18
C ASP A 54 0.02 -11.25 -3.62
N GLY A 55 0.27 -11.48 -4.91
CA GLY A 55 1.61 -11.39 -5.49
C GLY A 55 2.14 -9.95 -5.46
N LEU A 56 1.30 -8.98 -5.83
CA LEU A 56 1.66 -7.57 -5.79
C LEU A 56 1.86 -7.04 -4.36
N TRP A 57 1.04 -7.52 -3.42
CA TRP A 57 1.16 -7.24 -2.00
C TRP A 57 2.48 -7.74 -1.44
N SER A 58 2.85 -8.99 -1.71
CA SER A 58 4.13 -9.56 -1.27
C SER A 58 5.33 -8.75 -1.77
N LEU A 59 5.26 -8.25 -3.01
CA LEU A 59 6.29 -7.37 -3.57
C LEU A 59 6.28 -5.97 -2.95
N ALA A 60 5.10 -5.42 -2.67
CA ALA A 60 4.93 -4.11 -2.06
C ALA A 60 5.45 -4.07 -0.62
N VAL A 61 5.17 -5.11 0.18
CA VAL A 61 5.70 -5.26 1.54
C VAL A 61 7.23 -5.31 1.52
N ARG A 62 7.81 -6.15 0.64
CA ARG A 62 9.27 -6.22 0.47
C ARG A 62 9.92 -4.89 0.08
N GLU A 63 9.23 -4.08 -0.73
CA GLU A 63 9.72 -2.75 -1.10
C GLU A 63 9.61 -1.76 0.06
N ALA A 64 8.54 -1.85 0.86
CA ALA A 64 8.36 -1.01 2.04
C ALA A 64 9.42 -1.31 3.11
N GLU A 65 9.75 -2.58 3.33
CA GLU A 65 10.75 -3.04 4.30
C GLU A 65 12.20 -2.91 3.81
N ALA A 66 12.43 -2.21 2.69
CA ALA A 66 13.76 -2.02 2.13
C ALA A 66 14.69 -1.38 3.20
N PRO A 67 15.96 -1.82 3.28
CA PRO A 67 16.86 -1.41 4.36
C PRO A 67 17.06 0.10 4.44
N ASP A 68 16.94 0.82 3.32
CA ASP A 68 17.05 2.28 3.22
C ASP A 68 15.93 3.03 3.95
N LEU A 69 14.81 2.35 4.26
CA LEU A 69 13.65 2.95 4.95
C LEU A 69 13.66 2.66 6.46
N ARG A 70 14.49 1.71 6.93
CA ARG A 70 14.49 1.21 8.33
C ARG A 70 14.85 2.25 9.38
N GLU A 71 15.59 3.29 9.02
CA GLU A 71 15.92 4.38 9.94
C GLU A 71 14.71 5.29 10.22
N ALA A 72 13.79 5.41 9.25
CA ALA A 72 12.58 6.22 9.34
C ALA A 72 11.34 5.44 9.84
N GLU A 73 11.32 4.12 9.67
CA GLU A 73 10.19 3.22 10.05
C GLU A 73 9.94 3.11 11.56
N GLY A 74 10.73 3.77 12.43
CA GLY A 74 10.44 3.86 13.86
C GLY A 74 10.17 2.52 14.55
N ARG A 75 10.94 1.48 14.17
CA ARG A 75 11.03 0.13 14.75
C ARG A 75 9.89 -0.29 15.68
N VAL A 76 8.82 -0.81 15.10
CA VAL A 76 8.07 -1.93 15.68
C VAL A 76 8.07 -3.03 14.64
N SER A 77 8.47 -4.24 15.01
CA SER A 77 8.43 -5.39 14.10
C SER A 77 6.97 -5.72 13.86
N PHE A 78 6.39 -5.14 12.82
CA PHE A 78 5.00 -5.27 12.45
C PHE A 78 4.81 -6.57 11.66
N GLY A 79 3.98 -7.47 12.16
CA GLY A 79 3.61 -8.69 11.44
C GLY A 79 2.62 -8.36 10.34
N LEU A 80 3.08 -7.88 9.18
CA LEU A 80 2.20 -7.61 8.04
C LEU A 80 1.50 -8.91 7.58
N PRO A 81 0.22 -8.84 7.18
CA PRO A 81 -0.52 -10.03 6.76
C PRO A 81 0.12 -10.65 5.51
N ALA A 82 0.09 -11.98 5.41
CA ALA A 82 0.62 -12.69 4.24
C ALA A 82 -0.23 -12.46 2.97
N ALA A 83 -1.54 -12.28 3.13
CA ALA A 83 -2.47 -11.97 2.04
C ALA A 83 -2.77 -10.46 1.99
N CYS A 84 -3.11 -9.96 0.80
CA CYS A 84 -3.48 -8.57 0.62
C CYS A 84 -4.76 -8.26 1.43
N PRO A 85 -4.77 -7.24 2.32
CA PRO A 85 -5.93 -6.93 3.14
C PRO A 85 -7.04 -6.19 2.37
N PHE A 86 -6.87 -5.97 1.06
CA PHE A 86 -7.78 -5.24 0.19
C PHE A 86 -8.27 -6.11 -0.96
N THR A 87 -9.53 -5.91 -1.35
CA THR A 87 -10.07 -6.47 -2.59
C THR A 87 -9.81 -5.51 -3.75
N ARG A 88 -9.85 -6.01 -4.99
CA ARG A 88 -9.76 -5.15 -6.19
C ARG A 88 -10.85 -4.08 -6.20
N ALA A 89 -12.09 -4.48 -5.91
CA ALA A 89 -13.24 -3.59 -5.86
C ALA A 89 -13.01 -2.41 -4.90
N ALA A 90 -12.42 -2.68 -3.72
CA ALA A 90 -12.07 -1.63 -2.77
C ALA A 90 -11.02 -0.66 -3.34
N LEU A 91 -9.94 -1.17 -3.95
CA LEU A 91 -8.86 -0.32 -4.48
C LEU A 91 -9.31 0.55 -5.67
N THR A 92 -10.27 0.08 -6.45
CA THR A 92 -10.85 0.82 -7.59
C THR A 92 -12.05 1.70 -7.20
N ASP A 93 -12.47 1.68 -5.93
CA ASP A 93 -13.63 2.42 -5.47
C ASP A 93 -13.38 3.94 -5.61
N PRO A 94 -14.32 4.72 -6.20
CA PRO A 94 -14.19 6.17 -6.30
C PRO A 94 -14.10 6.88 -4.94
N HIS A 95 -14.59 6.25 -3.88
CA HIS A 95 -14.55 6.71 -2.49
C HIS A 95 -13.46 6.02 -1.66
N PHE A 96 -12.47 5.39 -2.30
CA PHE A 96 -11.33 4.82 -1.57
C PHE A 96 -10.65 5.88 -0.70
N ASP A 97 -10.62 5.61 0.60
CA ASP A 97 -10.00 6.47 1.61
C ASP A 97 -8.60 5.95 1.95
N VAL A 98 -7.58 6.72 1.55
CA VAL A 98 -6.17 6.39 1.78
C VAL A 98 -5.84 6.35 3.27
N ASP A 99 -6.38 7.26 4.07
CA ASP A 99 -6.10 7.31 5.50
C ASP A 99 -6.72 6.10 6.22
N ALA A 100 -7.96 5.76 5.87
CA ALA A 100 -8.61 4.56 6.39
C ALA A 100 -7.86 3.28 5.98
N ALA A 101 -7.31 3.24 4.76
CA ALA A 101 -6.51 2.11 4.28
C ALA A 101 -5.17 1.98 5.04
N VAL A 102 -4.48 3.09 5.30
CA VAL A 102 -3.26 3.12 6.13
C VAL A 102 -3.56 2.62 7.54
N GLU A 103 -4.63 3.10 8.17
CA GLU A 103 -5.04 2.66 9.50
C GLU A 103 -5.45 1.19 9.55
N ARG A 104 -6.06 0.66 8.48
CA ARG A 104 -6.35 -0.77 8.35
C ARG A 104 -5.07 -1.61 8.35
N ILE A 105 -4.02 -1.18 7.64
CA ILE A 105 -2.73 -1.87 7.63
C ILE A 105 -2.10 -1.83 9.02
N ARG A 106 -2.04 -0.64 9.66
CA ARG A 106 -1.52 -0.47 11.02
C ARG A 106 -2.19 -1.42 12.02
N LYS A 107 -3.52 -1.50 11.99
CA LYS A 107 -4.29 -2.41 12.85
C LYS A 107 -3.99 -3.87 12.57
N SER A 108 -3.93 -4.26 11.30
CA SER A 108 -3.65 -5.65 10.89
C SER A 108 -2.24 -6.08 11.32
N ALA A 109 -1.29 -5.15 11.27
CA ALA A 109 0.09 -5.38 11.66
C ALA A 109 0.32 -5.43 13.18
N ALA A 110 -0.51 -4.72 13.95
CA ALA A 110 -0.48 -4.72 15.41
C ALA A 110 -1.10 -5.98 16.04
N THR A 111 -1.84 -6.77 15.26
CA THR A 111 -2.48 -8.03 15.70
C THR A 111 -1.63 -9.29 15.44
N GLY A 112 -0.38 -9.11 15.01
CA GLY A 112 0.58 -10.20 14.74
C GLY A 112 1.17 -10.84 16.00
#